data_AF-A0A383F3F1-F1
#
_entry.id   AF-A0A383F3F1-F1
#
_cell.length_a   1.000
_cell.length_b   1.000
_cell.length_c   1.000
_cell.angle_alpha   90.00
_cell.angle_beta   90.00
_cell.angle_gamma   90.00
#
_symmetry.space_group_name_H-M   'P 1'
#
loop_
_entity.id
_entity.type
_entity.pdbx_description
1 polymer ?
#
loop_
_entity_poly.entity_id
_entity_poly.type
_entity_poly.pdbx_seq_one_letter_code
_entity_poly.pdbx_strand_id
1 'polypeptide(L)'
;MLSIAKSSRVSHDKYLINHNLLNSSGHAQILGIAEEKTNNIKAQIDYEVFQNLDIAKAFRINGVIVSTQEFVGNVNSVFFDTDDIRIITGPPSGRRKYLNILLSQINNDHVKNLQRFQKVLMQRNKLIKN
;
A
#
# COMPACT_ATOMS: atom_id res chain seq x y z
N MET A 1 12.49 2.37 -0.59
CA MET A 1 11.23 1.64 -0.95
C MET A 1 10.20 2.53 -1.67
N LEU A 2 9.41 1.96 -2.58
CA LEU A 2 8.43 2.68 -3.43
C LEU A 2 7.07 2.89 -2.73
N SER A 3 6.39 3.99 -3.05
CA SER A 3 5.12 4.38 -2.44
C SER A 3 3.92 3.57 -2.96
N ILE A 4 3.41 2.65 -2.13
CA ILE A 4 2.17 1.89 -2.38
C ILE A 4 1.14 2.08 -1.26
N ALA A 5 1.12 3.27 -0.66
CA ALA A 5 0.22 3.63 0.44
C ALA A 5 0.31 2.71 1.67
N LYS A 6 1.50 2.13 1.90
CA LYS A 6 1.85 1.33 3.08
C LYS A 6 2.97 2.01 3.84
N SER A 7 2.92 1.91 5.17
CA SER A 7 3.99 2.41 6.03
C SER A 7 5.23 1.52 5.93
N SER A 8 6.41 2.15 5.93
CA SER A 8 7.70 1.47 6.12
C SER A 8 7.97 1.13 7.57
N ARG A 9 7.35 1.85 8.52
CA ARG A 9 7.64 1.76 9.96
C ARG A 9 6.86 0.66 10.67
N VAL A 10 5.59 0.47 10.31
CA VAL A 10 4.69 -0.45 11.00
C VAL A 10 3.84 -1.25 10.02
N SER A 11 3.53 -2.49 10.38
CA SER A 11 2.70 -3.40 9.57
C SER A 11 1.21 -3.16 9.73
N HIS A 12 0.78 -2.61 10.87
CA HIS A 12 -0.63 -2.35 11.18
C HIS A 12 -0.86 -0.85 11.29
N ASP A 13 -1.81 -0.35 10.51
CA ASP A 13 -2.10 1.09 10.41
C ASP A 13 -2.63 1.68 11.73
N LYS A 14 -3.12 0.85 12.67
CA LYS A 14 -3.53 1.30 14.02
C LYS A 14 -2.43 1.99 14.83
N TYR A 15 -1.18 1.65 14.56
CA TYR A 15 -0.03 2.27 15.23
C TYR A 15 0.40 3.58 14.57
N LEU A 16 -0.24 3.99 13.48
CA LEU A 16 0.00 5.28 12.82
C LEU A 16 -0.98 6.38 13.26
N ILE A 17 -2.11 5.99 13.85
CA ILE A 17 -3.17 6.91 14.24
C ILE A 17 -2.96 7.31 15.70
N ASN A 18 -3.29 8.57 16.03
CA ASN A 18 -3.21 9.07 17.40
C ASN A 18 -4.02 8.17 18.35
N HIS A 19 -3.38 7.72 19.43
CA HIS A 19 -3.99 6.85 20.45
C HIS A 19 -5.28 7.42 21.07
N ASN A 20 -5.44 8.74 21.15
CA ASN A 20 -6.66 9.33 21.69
C ASN A 20 -7.89 9.03 20.82
N LEU A 21 -7.72 8.97 19.49
CA LEU A 21 -8.80 8.64 18.55
C LEU A 21 -9.25 7.17 18.68
N LEU A 22 -8.38 6.29 19.19
CA LEU A 22 -8.70 4.89 19.43
C LEU A 22 -9.72 4.72 20.57
N ASN A 23 -9.75 5.65 21.52
CA ASN A 23 -10.65 5.58 22.68
C ASN A 23 -11.99 6.27 22.44
N SER A 24 -12.04 7.26 21.55
CA SER A 24 -13.22 8.11 21.34
C SER A 24 -13.96 7.82 20.04
N SER A 25 -13.49 6.87 19.21
CA SER A 25 -13.78 6.76 17.78
C SER A 25 -13.45 8.06 17.02
N GLY A 26 -13.28 7.97 15.70
CA GLY A 26 -13.00 9.18 14.91
C GLY A 26 -12.43 8.92 13.54
N HIS A 27 -11.95 9.99 12.94
CA HIS A 27 -11.47 9.99 11.56
C HIS A 27 -10.07 10.62 11.48
N ALA A 28 -9.19 9.98 10.72
CA ALA A 28 -7.89 10.52 10.36
C ALA A 28 -7.74 10.48 8.85
N GLN A 29 -7.20 11.54 8.26
CA GLN A 29 -7.02 11.64 6.82
C GLN A 29 -5.60 12.08 6.48
N ILE A 30 -5.11 11.57 5.35
CA ILE A 30 -3.85 12.00 4.73
C ILE A 30 -4.19 12.43 3.32
N LEU A 31 -3.86 13.68 2.98
CA LEU A 31 -4.05 14.25 1.65
C LEU A 31 -2.69 14.60 1.04
N GLY A 32 -2.43 14.07 -0.15
CA GLY A 32 -1.32 14.46 -1.01
C GLY A 32 -1.84 15.09 -2.28
N ILE A 33 -1.19 16.16 -2.73
CA ILE A 33 -1.47 16.80 -4.02
C ILE A 33 -0.20 16.68 -4.85
N ALA A 34 -0.31 16.05 -6.02
CA ALA A 34 0.76 15.95 -6.99
C ALA A 34 0.38 16.73 -8.25
N GLU A 35 1.33 17.49 -8.77
CA GLU A 35 1.16 18.24 -10.00
C GLU A 35 1.91 17.52 -11.13
N GLU A 36 1.19 17.16 -12.18
CA GLU A 36 1.75 16.55 -13.39
C GLU A 36 1.44 17.44 -14.59
N LYS A 37 2.44 18.18 -15.11
CA LYS A 37 2.43 19.05 -16.32
C LYS A 37 1.23 19.99 -16.51
N THR A 38 0.01 19.47 -16.58
CA THR A 38 -1.26 20.18 -16.80
C THR A 38 -2.39 19.74 -15.86
N ASN A 39 -2.21 18.71 -15.02
CA ASN A 39 -3.26 18.17 -14.17
C ASN A 39 -2.80 18.00 -12.72
N ASN A 40 -3.71 18.29 -11.79
CA ASN A 40 -3.49 18.10 -10.37
C ASN A 40 -4.18 16.82 -9.91
N ILE A 41 -3.42 15.92 -9.31
CA ILE A 41 -3.91 14.68 -8.73
C ILE A 41 -3.98 14.86 -7.22
N LYS A 42 -5.19 14.77 -6.67
CA LYS A 42 -5.43 14.74 -5.22
C LYS A 42 -5.56 13.29 -4.78
N ALA A 43 -4.56 12.76 -4.10
CA ALA A 43 -4.57 11.42 -3.53
C ALA A 43 -4.85 11.49 -2.03
N GLN A 44 -5.90 10.81 -1.57
CA GLN A 44 -6.34 10.83 -0.19
C GLN A 44 -6.45 9.42 0.38
N ILE A 45 -6.01 9.27 1.63
CA ILE A 45 -6.16 8.04 2.43
C ILE A 45 -6.96 8.41 3.65
N ASP A 46 -8.09 7.74 3.82
CA ASP A 46 -9.03 7.93 4.91
C ASP A 46 -8.94 6.75 5.87
N TYR A 47 -8.87 7.07 7.16
CA TYR A 47 -8.93 6.12 8.25
C TYR A 47 -10.14 6.43 9.12
N GLU A 48 -11.03 5.46 9.25
CA GLU A 48 -12.16 5.51 10.18
C GLU A 48 -11.89 4.54 11.32
N VAL A 49 -11.94 5.05 12.54
CA VAL A 49 -11.65 4.31 13.77
C VAL A 49 -12.95 4.03 14.51
N PHE A 50 -13.26 2.76 14.67
CA PHE A 50 -14.44 2.30 15.38
C PHE A 50 -14.16 2.09 16.88
N GLN A 51 -15.22 2.09 17.69
CA GLN A 51 -15.11 1.93 19.15
C GLN A 51 -14.49 0.59 19.59
N ASN A 52 -14.55 -0.43 18.75
CA ASN A 52 -13.93 -1.75 18.99
C ASN A 52 -12.46 -1.81 18.57
N LEU A 53 -11.80 -0.67 18.31
CA LEU A 53 -10.42 -0.54 17.83
C LEU A 53 -10.18 -1.05 16.40
N ASP A 54 -11.25 -1.39 15.67
CA ASP A 54 -11.14 -1.68 14.25
C ASP A 54 -10.91 -0.39 13.46
N ILE A 55 -10.20 -0.53 12.35
CA ILE A 55 -9.87 0.59 11.46
C ILE A 55 -10.27 0.22 10.06
N ALA A 56 -11.18 1.00 9.48
CA ALA A 56 -11.42 0.96 8.04
C ALA A 56 -10.47 1.93 7.34
N LYS A 57 -9.87 1.46 6.25
CA LYS A 57 -9.00 2.25 5.38
C LYS A 57 -9.65 2.39 4.02
N ALA A 58 -9.85 3.62 3.56
CA ALA A 58 -10.34 3.93 2.24
C ALA A 58 -9.35 4.80 1.46
N PHE A 59 -9.42 4.72 0.14
CA PHE A 59 -8.56 5.44 -0.78
C PHE A 59 -9.41 6.30 -1.71
N ARG A 60 -8.97 7.53 -1.98
CA ARG A 60 -9.63 8.41 -2.94
C ARG A 60 -8.64 9.06 -3.90
N ILE A 61 -9.04 9.18 -5.15
CA ILE A 61 -8.35 9.98 -6.17
C ILE A 61 -9.33 11.05 -6.66
N ASN A 62 -8.95 12.32 -6.54
CA ASN A 62 -9.78 13.46 -6.91
C ASN A 62 -11.19 13.42 -6.27
N GLY A 63 -11.27 12.93 -5.03
CA GLY A 63 -12.51 12.81 -4.25
C GLY A 63 -13.31 11.51 -4.48
N VAL A 64 -13.00 10.76 -5.53
CA VAL A 64 -13.68 9.49 -5.87
C VAL A 64 -13.03 8.33 -5.12
N ILE A 65 -13.83 7.47 -4.48
CA ILE A 65 -13.34 6.26 -3.81
C ILE A 65 -12.83 5.27 -4.85
N VAL A 66 -11.62 4.73 -4.62
CA VAL A 66 -10.98 3.76 -5.52
C VAL A 66 -10.47 2.55 -4.74
N SER A 67 -10.24 1.44 -5.44
CA SER A 67 -9.59 0.27 -4.85
C SER A 67 -8.11 0.55 -4.53
N THR A 68 -7.51 -0.28 -3.67
CA THR A 68 -6.07 -0.15 -3.37
C THR A 68 -5.22 -0.36 -4.62
N GLN A 69 -5.63 -1.24 -5.53
CA GLN A 69 -4.95 -1.46 -6.81
C GLN A 69 -4.98 -0.17 -7.63
N GLU A 70 -6.18 0.38 -7.85
CA GLU A 70 -6.35 1.61 -8.63
C GLU A 70 -5.67 2.82 -8.01
N PHE A 71 -5.53 2.88 -6.68
CA PHE A 71 -4.83 3.97 -6.00
C PHE A 71 -3.33 3.98 -6.30
N VAL A 72 -2.71 2.80 -6.40
CA VAL A 72 -1.27 2.66 -6.67
C VAL A 72 -0.96 3.15 -8.08
N GLY A 73 0.08 3.98 -8.22
CA GLY A 73 0.55 4.51 -9.51
C GLY A 73 0.00 5.90 -9.88
N ASN A 74 -1.05 6.41 -9.21
CA ASN A 74 -1.54 7.78 -9.48
C ASN A 74 -0.57 8.86 -9.01
N VAL A 75 0.19 8.56 -7.95
CA VAL A 75 1.25 9.44 -7.45
C VAL A 75 2.53 8.63 -7.34
N ASN A 76 3.33 8.68 -8.39
CA ASN A 76 4.62 7.99 -8.43
C ASN A 76 5.61 8.74 -7.54
N SER A 77 6.06 8.06 -6.49
CA SER A 77 7.07 8.57 -5.58
C SER A 77 7.99 7.47 -5.10
N VAL A 78 9.23 7.87 -4.80
CA VAL A 78 10.30 7.01 -4.31
C VAL A 78 10.68 7.49 -2.92
N PHE A 79 10.63 6.58 -1.94
CA PHE A 79 11.12 6.82 -0.59
C PHE A 79 12.46 6.09 -0.43
N PHE A 80 13.45 6.72 0.19
CA PHE A 80 14.77 6.12 0.43
C PHE A 80 14.97 5.91 1.91
N ASP A 81 15.44 4.72 2.29
CA ASP A 81 15.71 4.35 3.67
C ASP A 81 17.05 3.60 3.78
N THR A 82 17.69 3.62 4.95
CA THR A 82 18.96 2.90 5.19
C THR A 82 18.80 1.39 4.94
N ASP A 83 17.60 0.89 5.18
CA ASP A 83 17.20 -0.50 4.97
C ASP A 83 17.17 -0.94 3.49
N ASP A 84 17.22 0.00 2.54
CA ASP A 84 17.23 -0.29 1.10
C ASP A 84 18.53 -1.00 0.66
N ILE A 85 19.62 -0.96 1.45
CA ILE A 85 20.85 -1.72 1.19
C ILE A 85 20.59 -3.23 1.07
N ARG A 86 19.55 -3.74 1.75
CA ARG A 86 19.14 -5.15 1.71
C ARG A 86 18.63 -5.58 0.34
N ILE A 87 18.32 -4.65 -0.57
CA ILE A 87 18.04 -4.98 -1.96
C ILE A 87 19.29 -5.59 -2.61
N ILE A 88 20.48 -5.10 -2.26
CA ILE A 88 21.75 -5.58 -2.83
C ILE A 88 22.25 -6.80 -2.03
N THR A 89 22.29 -6.69 -0.71
CA THR A 89 22.95 -7.66 0.17
C THR A 89 22.04 -8.78 0.67
N GLY A 90 20.73 -8.61 0.55
CA GLY A 90 19.73 -9.52 1.13
C GLY A 90 19.31 -10.68 0.22
N PRO A 91 18.38 -11.51 0.72
CA PRO A 91 17.91 -12.68 -0.01
C PRO A 91 17.12 -12.30 -1.28
N PRO A 92 16.99 -13.20 -2.26
CA PRO A 92 16.23 -12.97 -3.49
C PRO A 92 14.77 -12.56 -3.27
N SER A 93 14.16 -12.95 -2.13
CA SER A 93 12.80 -12.56 -1.76
C SER A 93 12.63 -11.04 -1.61
N GLY A 94 13.61 -10.35 -1.02
CA GLY A 94 13.60 -8.90 -0.86
C GLY A 94 13.65 -8.19 -2.22
N ARG A 95 14.56 -8.61 -3.11
CA ARG A 95 14.65 -8.10 -4.48
C ARG A 95 13.39 -8.33 -5.30
N ARG A 96 12.79 -9.52 -5.23
CA ARG A 96 11.50 -9.80 -5.91
C ARG A 96 10.38 -8.92 -5.38
N LYS A 97 10.31 -8.71 -4.07
CA LYS A 97 9.33 -7.81 -3.46
C LYS A 97 9.51 -6.38 -3.99
N TYR A 98 10.74 -5.88 -4.03
CA TYR A 98 11.06 -4.57 -4.59
C TYR A 98 10.61 -4.44 -6.06
N LEU A 99 10.98 -5.40 -6.92
CA LEU A 99 10.59 -5.41 -8.33
C LEU A 99 9.07 -5.47 -8.53
N ASN A 100 8.36 -6.33 -7.78
CA ASN A 100 6.91 -6.42 -7.86
C ASN A 100 6.23 -5.10 -7.51
N ILE A 101 6.73 -4.39 -6.48
CA ILE A 101 6.19 -3.08 -6.08
C ILE A 101 6.45 -2.05 -7.20
N LEU A 102 7.65 -2.04 -7.79
CA LEU A 102 8.00 -1.15 -8.90
C LEU A 102 7.09 -1.36 -10.11
N LEU A 103 6.91 -2.60 -10.52
CA LEU A 103 6.03 -2.95 -11.63
C LEU A 103 4.56 -2.60 -11.33
N SER A 104 4.15 -2.67 -10.06
CA SER A 104 2.78 -2.31 -9.64
C SER A 104 2.49 -0.82 -9.76
N GLN A 105 3.50 0.05 -9.60
CA GLN A 105 3.33 1.50 -9.82
C GLN A 105 3.21 1.86 -11.30
N ILE A 106 3.80 1.04 -12.19
CA ILE A 106 3.82 1.29 -13.64
C ILE A 106 2.62 0.65 -14.33
N ASN A 107 2.20 -0.54 -13.88
CA ASN A 107 1.19 -1.35 -14.55
C ASN A 107 0.21 -2.00 -13.56
N ASN A 108 -1.05 -1.57 -13.62
CA ASN A 108 -2.14 -2.10 -12.80
C ASN A 108 -2.46 -3.57 -13.09
N ASP A 109 -2.30 -4.05 -14.33
CA ASP A 109 -2.51 -5.47 -14.67
C ASP A 109 -1.47 -6.38 -14.02
N HIS A 110 -0.27 -5.86 -13.76
CA HIS A 110 0.74 -6.60 -13.00
C HIS A 110 0.25 -6.95 -11.59
N VAL A 111 -0.46 -6.02 -10.94
CA VAL A 111 -1.03 -6.24 -9.60
C VAL A 111 -2.03 -7.40 -9.61
N LYS A 112 -2.96 -7.39 -10.57
CA LYS A 112 -3.97 -8.45 -10.74
C LYS A 112 -3.31 -9.80 -11.02
N ASN A 113 -2.35 -9.83 -11.93
CA ASN A 113 -1.61 -11.06 -12.28
C ASN A 113 -0.82 -11.61 -11.09
N LEU A 114 -0.16 -10.75 -10.32
CA LEU A 114 0.59 -11.14 -9.13
C LEU A 114 -0.32 -11.73 -8.04
N GLN A 115 -1.47 -11.10 -7.78
CA GLN A 115 -2.47 -11.61 -6.83
C GLN A 115 -2.99 -12.99 -7.26
N ARG A 116 -3.33 -13.16 -8.55
CA ARG A 116 -3.76 -14.46 -9.10
C ARG A 116 -2.67 -15.52 -8.96
N PHE A 117 -1.44 -15.19 -9.32
CA PHE A 117 -0.29 -16.09 -9.21
C PHE A 117 -0.09 -16.56 -7.77
N GLN A 118 -0.11 -15.64 -6.79
CA GLN A 118 0.05 -15.97 -5.37
C GLN A 118 -1.05 -16.92 -4.88
N LYS A 119 -2.31 -16.69 -5.29
CA LYS A 119 -3.44 -17.56 -4.93
C LYS A 119 -3.27 -18.98 -5.49
N VAL A 120 -2.92 -19.10 -6.77
CA VAL A 120 -2.68 -20.41 -7.42
C VAL A 120 -1.49 -21.13 -6.78
N LEU A 121 -0.40 -20.41 -6.52
CA LEU A 121 0.79 -20.97 -5.86
C LEU A 121 0.46 -21.53 -4.48
N MET A 122 -0.33 -20.80 -3.69
CA MET A 122 -0.76 -21.23 -2.37
C MET A 122 -1.65 -22.49 -2.45
N GLN A 123 -2.61 -22.53 -3.38
CA GLN A 123 -3.46 -23.69 -3.62
C GLN A 123 -2.65 -24.92 -4.03
N ARG A 124 -1.70 -24.76 -4.98
CA ARG A 124 -0.79 -25.82 -5.41
C ARG A 124 0.05 -26.35 -4.25
N ASN A 125 0.66 -25.47 -3.47
CA ASN A 125 1.50 -25.89 -2.34
C ASN A 125 0.69 -26.61 -1.25
N LYS A 126 -0.57 -26.21 -1.03
CA LYS A 126 -1.47 -26.93 -0.13
C LYS A 126 -1.83 -28.33 -0.65
N LEU A 127 -2.05 -28.46 -1.96
CA LEU A 127 -2.36 -29.73 -2.59
C LEU A 127 -1.19 -30.73 -2.54
N ILE A 128 0.06 -30.25 -2.71
CA ILE A 128 1.27 -31.09 -2.73
C ILE A 128 1.71 -31.52 -1.31
N LYS A 129 1.39 -30.71 -0.30
CA LYS A 129 1.77 -31.00 1.09
C LYS A 129 0.91 -32.12 1.70
N ASN A 130 -0.27 -32.35 1.14
CA ASN A 130 -1.13 -33.50 1.42
C ASN A 130 -0.80 -34.63 0.45
#